data_AF-A0A3N0DF70-F1
#
_entry.id   AF-A0A3N0DF70-F1
#
_cell.length_a   1.000
_cell.length_b   1.000
_cell.length_c   1.000
_cell.angle_alpha   90.00
_cell.angle_beta   90.00
_cell.angle_gamma   90.00
#
_symmetry.space_group_name_H-M   'P 1'
#
loop_
_entity.id
_entity.type
_entity.pdbx_description
1 polymer ?
#
loop_
_entity_poly.entity_id
_entity_poly.type
_entity_poly.pdbx_seq_one_letter_code
_entity_poly.pdbx_strand_id
1 'polypeptide(L)' 'MARDSRGRPAELLTVRQVLDELGGISRRTFYRCRELRLAPACIRLPNGVLRIRRDVLDDWLEERAEGAAS' A
#
# COMPACT_ATOMS: atom_id res chain seq x y z
N MET A 1 -20.03 3.41 -5.33
CA MET A 1 -19.81 3.07 -3.90
C MET A 1 -18.82 4.07 -3.32
N ALA A 2 -19.31 5.22 -2.85
CA ALA A 2 -18.46 6.23 -2.22
C ALA A 2 -18.37 5.90 -0.73
N ARG A 3 -17.24 5.34 -0.27
CA ARG A 3 -16.94 5.23 1.16
C ARG A 3 -16.69 6.63 1.69
N ASP A 4 -17.72 7.24 2.29
CA ASP A 4 -17.59 8.49 3.04
C ASP A 4 -16.56 8.27 4.17
N SER A 5 -15.39 8.87 4.01
CA SER A 5 -14.26 8.80 4.93
C SER A 5 -14.02 10.14 5.62
N ARG A 6 -15.06 10.99 5.73
CA ARG A 6 -14.99 12.24 6.47
C ARG A 6 -15.06 11.95 7.96
N GLY A 7 -13.92 11.56 8.54
CA GLY A 7 -13.74 11.61 9.99
C GLY A 7 -12.68 10.68 10.57
N ARG A 8 -12.21 9.66 9.85
CA ARG A 8 -11.12 8.80 10.36
C ARG A 8 -9.80 9.24 9.72
N PRO A 9 -8.76 9.58 10.51
CA PRO A 9 -7.46 9.88 9.94
C PRO A 9 -7.03 8.68 9.09
N ALA A 10 -6.79 8.90 7.80
CA ALA A 10 -6.35 7.85 6.90
C ALA A 10 -5.09 7.21 7.49
N GLU A 11 -5.20 5.94 7.89
CA GLU A 11 -4.11 5.27 8.58
C GLU A 11 -2.90 5.17 7.65
N LEU A 12 -1.76 5.69 8.10
CA LEU A 12 -0.52 5.73 7.33
C LEU A 12 0.44 4.63 7.79
N LEU A 13 0.47 3.55 7.03
CA LEU A 13 1.38 2.44 7.23
C LEU A 13 2.80 2.82 6.84
N THR A 14 3.75 2.36 7.63
CA THR A 14 5.17 2.36 7.26
C THR A 14 5.45 1.23 6.27
N VAL A 15 6.53 1.33 5.50
CA VAL A 15 6.99 0.22 4.65
C VAL A 15 7.08 -1.07 5.46
N ARG A 16 7.61 -1.04 6.69
CA ARG A 16 7.72 -2.24 7.53
C ARG A 16 6.37 -2.91 7.80
N GLN A 17 5.34 -2.14 8.12
CA GLN A 17 3.99 -2.69 8.33
C GLN A 17 3.44 -3.31 7.04
N VAL A 18 3.60 -2.63 5.90
CA VAL A 18 3.20 -3.20 4.61
C VAL A 18 3.93 -4.50 4.30
N LEU A 19 5.23 -4.60 4.57
CA LEU A 19 5.98 -5.84 4.37
C LEU A 19 5.46 -6.98 5.24
N ASP A 20 5.14 -6.68 6.50
CA ASP A 20 4.60 -7.64 7.47
C ASP A 20 3.24 -8.18 7.00
N GLU A 21 2.35 -7.28 6.59
CA GLU A 21 1.02 -7.62 6.07
C GLU A 21 1.05 -8.45 4.78
N LEU A 22 2.05 -8.22 3.92
CA LEU A 22 2.25 -8.99 2.69
C LEU A 22 2.92 -10.36 2.93
N GLY A 23 2.98 -10.84 4.17
CA GLY A 23 3.58 -12.13 4.53
C GLY A 23 5.09 -12.06 4.78
N GLY A 24 5.60 -10.90 5.21
CA GLY A 24 7.01 -10.71 5.55
C GLY A 24 7.95 -10.54 4.36
N ILE A 25 7.47 -10.00 3.24
CA ILE A 25 8.31 -9.81 2.04
C ILE A 25 9.53 -8.92 2.33
N SER A 26 10.65 -9.21 1.67
CA SER A 26 11.86 -8.41 1.87
C SER A 26 11.71 -6.98 1.33
N ARG A 27 12.38 -6.01 1.96
CA ARG A 27 12.48 -4.63 1.46
C ARG A 27 12.94 -4.58 0.00
N ARG A 28 13.92 -5.42 -0.35
CA ARG A 28 14.46 -5.50 -1.73
C ARG A 28 13.38 -5.92 -2.72
N THR A 29 12.55 -6.91 -2.37
CA THR A 29 11.40 -7.33 -3.17
C THR A 29 10.42 -6.17 -3.35
N PHE A 30 10.08 -5.48 -2.26
CA PHE A 30 9.17 -4.34 -2.32
C PHE A 30 9.69 -3.19 -3.19
N TYR A 31 10.97 -2.82 -3.08
CA TYR A 31 11.56 -1.80 -3.95
C TYR A 31 11.56 -2.22 -5.42
N ARG A 32 11.87 -3.49 -5.71
CA ARG A 32 11.75 -4.02 -7.08
C ARG A 32 10.31 -3.94 -7.58
N CYS A 33 9.32 -4.28 -6.76
CA CYS A 33 7.91 -4.10 -7.12
C CYS A 33 7.58 -2.64 -7.41
N ARG A 34 8.14 -1.68 -6.66
CA ARG A 34 7.97 -0.24 -6.95
C ARG A 34 8.59 0.18 -8.28
N GLU A 35 9.78 -0.30 -8.60
CA GLU A 35 10.43 -0.04 -9.90
C GLU A 35 9.59 -0.57 -11.06
N LEU A 36 8.95 -1.73 -10.85
CA LEU A 36 8.04 -2.35 -11.81
C LEU A 36 6.62 -1.76 -11.80
N ARG A 37 6.34 -0.73 -10.98
CA ARG A 37 4.99 -0.15 -10.76
C ARG A 37 3.94 -1.18 -10.32
N LEU A 38 4.38 -2.22 -9.62
CA LEU A 38 3.55 -3.27 -9.05
C LEU A 38 3.24 -3.04 -7.57
N ALA A 39 3.74 -1.98 -6.96
CA ALA A 39 3.52 -1.66 -5.54
C ALA A 39 2.45 -0.57 -5.36
N PRO A 40 1.80 -0.50 -4.19
CA PRO A 40 0.82 0.54 -3.88
C PRO A 40 1.43 1.94 -3.90
N ALA A 41 0.58 2.96 -4.07
CA ALA A 41 1.03 4.35 -4.11
C ALA A 41 1.66 4.75 -2.76
N CYS A 42 2.94 5.14 -2.82
CA CYS A 42 3.72 5.54 -1.66
C CYS A 42 3.81 7.06 -1.56
N ILE A 43 3.49 7.60 -0.40
CA ILE A 43 3.67 9.01 -0.04
C ILE A 43 5.09 9.17 0.51
N ARG A 44 5.89 10.00 -0.15
CA ARG A 44 7.21 10.40 0.37
C ARG A 44 7.02 11.60 1.28
N LEU A 45 7.33 11.43 2.55
CA LEU A 45 7.33 12.52 3.52
C LEU A 45 8.60 13.38 3.37
N PRO A 46 8.59 14.65 3.84
CA PRO A 46 9.76 15.53 3.79
C PRO A 46 10.97 15.00 4.55
N ASN A 47 10.76 14.11 5.52
CA ASN A 47 11.84 13.40 6.25
C ASN A 47 12.46 12.24 5.44
N GLY A 48 12.02 12.00 4.20
CA GLY A 48 12.52 10.93 3.34
C GLY A 48 11.89 9.55 3.59
N VAL A 49 11.03 9.41 4.59
CA VAL A 49 10.34 8.15 4.92
C VAL A 49 9.13 7.98 3.99
N LEU A 50 8.87 6.72 3.59
CA LEU A 50 7.70 6.35 2.81
C LEU A 50 6.55 5.93 3.73
N ARG A 51 5.36 6.46 3.44
CA ARG A 51 4.09 6.03 4.03
C ARG A 51 3.15 5.53 2.95
N ILE A 52 2.35 4.54 3.28
CA ILE A 52 1.31 3.99 2.42
C ILE A 52 0.00 4.17 3.16
N ARG A 53 -1.03 4.70 2.49
CA ARG A 53 -2.36 4.76 3.09
C ARG A 53 -2.93 3.34 3.18
N ARG A 54 -3.55 3.01 4.30
CA ARG A 54 -4.21 1.71 4.49
C ARG A 54 -5.21 1.42 3.38
N ASP A 55 -6.11 2.38 3.11
CA ASP A 55 -7.11 2.25 2.04
C ASP A 55 -6.47 1.93 0.68
N VAL A 56 -5.34 2.57 0.36
CA VAL A 56 -4.63 2.35 -0.91
C VAL A 56 -3.98 0.97 -0.97
N LEU A 57 -3.47 0.46 0.15
CA LEU A 57 -2.95 -0.90 0.22
C LEU A 57 -4.08 -1.91 0.02
N ASP A 58 -5.22 -1.70 0.68
CA ASP A 58 -6.38 -2.58 0.59
C ASP A 58 -6.95 -2.55 -0.85
N ASP A 59 -7.16 -1.36 -1.44
CA ASP A 59 -7.59 -1.22 -2.84
C ASP A 59 -6.62 -1.93 -3.81
N TRP A 60 -5.30 -1.77 -3.60
CA TRP A 60 -4.29 -2.44 -4.43
C TRP A 60 -4.31 -3.96 -4.28
N LEU A 61 -4.58 -4.48 -3.07
CA LEU A 61 -4.77 -5.92 -2.85
C LEU A 61 -6.03 -6.43 -3.55
N GLU A 62 -7.13 -5.66 -3.49
CA GLU A 62 -8.37 -5.99 -4.19
C GLU A 62 -8.16 -6.03 -5.71
N GLU A 63 -7.45 -5.06 -6.31
CA GLU A 63 -7.11 -5.04 -7.75
C GLU A 63 -6.23 -6.23 -8.19
N ARG A 64 -5.43 -6.78 -7.27
CA ARG A 64 -4.45 -7.85 -7.56
C ARG A 64 -4.90 -9.24 -7.10
N ALA A 65 -5.98 -9.34 -6.36
CA ALA A 65 -6.58 -10.61 -6.00
C ALA A 65 -7.02 -11.32 -7.30
N GLU A 66 -6.45 -12.50 -7.56
CA GLU A 66 -6.81 -13.33 -8.70
C GLU A 66 -8.30 -13.74 -8.53
N GLY A 67 -9.18 -12.99 -9.20
CA GLY A 67 -10.64 -12.99 -8.97
C GLY A 67 -11.32 -11.63 -9.18
N ALA A 68 -10.58 -10.52 -9.23
CA ALA A 68 -11.11 -9.17 -9.51
C ALA A 68 -11.15 -8.82 -11.02
N ALA A 69 -11.23 -9.83 -11.88
CA ALA A 69 -11.60 -9.67 -13.29
C ALA A 69 -13.03 -10.22 -13.44
N SER A 70 -14.00 -9.31 -13.46
CA SER A 70 -15.31 -9.57 -14.04
C SER A 70 -15.57 -8.61 -15.18
#